data_AF-A0A954UXS2-F1
#
_entry.id   AF-A0A954UXS2-F1
#
_cell.length_a   1.000
_cell.length_b   1.000
_cell.length_c   1.000
_cell.angle_alpha   90.00
_cell.angle_beta   90.00
_cell.angle_gamma   90.00
#
_symmetry.space_group_name_H-M   'P 1'
#
loop_
_entity.id
_entity.type
_entity.pdbx_description
1 polymer ?
#
loop_
_entity_poly.entity_id
_entity_poly.type
_entity_poly.pdbx_seq_one_letter_code
_entity_poly.pdbx_strand_id
1 'polypeptide(L)'
;ESAWSNDEEMFAIVHQMRTRILTSASLTKDRIIGVILFEDTLRRDVEGQHTGDYLWNVKQIVPFLKIDEGLAEQNDGVQLMKPMPQLDDKLALAKKQPVFGTKMRSVIHLANELGIDAIVDQQFEFGKRIAATGLVPIIEPEVDIRCNEKAQAEELLHAALIKQLDRLDTNTRVMLKLTLPEQDNLYLDCVEHPAVIKVVALSGGYSREEADRRLRKQANVVASFSRALLQDLRADQSQQEFDKALDRAIESIFDASMSPR
;
A
#
# COMPACT_ATOMS: atom_id res chain seq x y z
N GLU A 1 16.81 -10.97 24.56
CA GLU A 1 16.78 -12.29 23.89
C GLU A 1 15.94 -12.17 22.63
N SER A 2 16.35 -12.77 21.51
CA SER A 2 15.53 -12.78 20.29
C SER A 2 14.31 -13.67 20.51
N ALA A 3 13.12 -13.19 20.19
CA ALA A 3 11.87 -13.94 20.38
C ALA A 3 11.69 -15.12 19.41
N TRP A 4 12.67 -15.40 18.55
CA TRP A 4 12.71 -16.51 17.59
C TRP A 4 14.16 -16.90 17.26
N SER A 5 14.34 -18.08 16.70
CA SER A 5 15.64 -18.70 16.38
C SER A 5 15.89 -18.89 14.88
N ASN A 6 14.86 -18.81 14.04
CA ASN A 6 14.96 -18.93 12.58
C ASN A 6 13.82 -18.19 11.86
N ASP A 7 13.89 -18.16 10.52
CA ASP A 7 12.90 -17.48 9.67
C ASP A 7 11.50 -18.10 9.74
N GLU A 8 11.40 -19.43 9.89
CA GLU A 8 10.11 -20.12 9.96
C GLU A 8 9.33 -19.74 11.23
N GLU A 9 10.02 -19.70 12.37
CA GLU A 9 9.46 -19.22 13.64
C GLU A 9 9.05 -17.75 13.56
N MET A 10 9.87 -16.91 12.94
CA MET A 10 9.54 -15.50 12.69
C MET A 10 8.25 -15.38 11.86
N PHE A 11 8.14 -16.11 10.75
CA PHE A 11 6.96 -16.08 9.89
C PHE A 11 5.72 -16.63 10.60
N ALA A 12 5.87 -17.65 11.45
CA ALA A 12 4.77 -18.17 12.26
C ALA A 12 4.23 -17.10 13.24
N ILE A 13 5.11 -16.37 13.94
CA ILE A 13 4.73 -15.29 14.85
C ILE A 13 4.05 -14.15 14.08
N VAL A 14 4.62 -13.75 12.94
CA VAL A 14 4.02 -12.72 12.08
C VAL A 14 2.65 -13.17 11.56
N HIS A 15 2.49 -14.44 11.21
CA HIS A 15 1.21 -14.99 10.79
C HIS A 15 0.18 -15.01 11.92
N GLN A 16 0.58 -15.35 13.15
CA GLN A 16 -0.31 -15.26 14.32
C GLN A 16 -0.79 -13.82 14.56
N MET A 17 0.12 -12.84 14.48
CA MET A 17 -0.23 -11.42 14.58
C MET A 17 -1.23 -11.01 13.48
N ARG A 18 -0.96 -11.39 12.22
CA ARG A 18 -1.84 -11.08 11.08
C ARG A 18 -3.19 -11.76 11.22
N THR A 19 -3.23 -13.03 11.64
CA THR A 19 -4.45 -13.76 11.92
C THR A 19 -5.27 -13.03 12.98
N ARG A 20 -4.66 -12.60 14.10
CA ARG A 20 -5.36 -11.85 15.16
C ARG A 20 -5.98 -10.54 14.65
N ILE A 21 -5.28 -9.83 13.76
CA ILE A 21 -5.82 -8.61 13.11
C ILE A 21 -6.99 -8.97 12.19
N LEU A 22 -6.82 -10.01 11.37
CA LEU A 22 -7.80 -10.41 10.36
C LEU A 22 -9.10 -10.94 10.98
N THR A 23 -9.01 -11.69 12.07
CA THR A 23 -10.18 -12.26 12.76
C THR A 23 -10.83 -11.27 13.72
N SER A 24 -10.17 -10.17 14.09
CA SER A 24 -10.74 -9.11 14.95
C SER A 24 -12.11 -8.65 14.45
N ALA A 25 -13.04 -8.47 15.39
CA ALA A 25 -14.38 -7.96 15.10
C ALA A 25 -14.35 -6.51 14.59
N SER A 26 -13.29 -5.76 14.89
CA SER A 26 -13.14 -4.36 14.48
C SER A 26 -12.80 -4.22 12.98
N LEU A 27 -12.26 -5.28 12.36
CA LEU A 27 -11.90 -5.30 10.94
C LEU A 27 -13.12 -5.67 10.09
N THR A 28 -13.85 -4.66 9.61
CA THR A 28 -15.06 -4.84 8.81
C THR A 28 -14.98 -4.12 7.46
N LYS A 29 -15.73 -4.62 6.47
CA LYS A 29 -15.85 -4.02 5.13
C LYS A 29 -16.35 -2.57 5.15
N ASP A 30 -17.09 -2.18 6.19
CA ASP A 30 -17.72 -0.86 6.27
C ASP A 30 -16.69 0.27 6.41
N ARG A 31 -15.51 -0.05 6.97
CA ARG A 31 -14.41 0.90 7.18
C ARG A 31 -13.12 0.53 6.45
N ILE A 32 -12.97 -0.74 6.05
CA ILE A 32 -11.78 -1.25 5.34
C ILE A 32 -12.23 -1.92 4.04
N ILE A 33 -11.91 -1.30 2.91
CA ILE A 33 -12.31 -1.82 1.59
C ILE A 33 -11.31 -2.81 1.00
N GLY A 34 -10.04 -2.77 1.43
CA GLY A 34 -9.00 -3.67 0.91
C GLY A 34 -7.82 -3.86 1.84
N VAL A 35 -7.15 -5.00 1.70
CA VAL A 35 -5.97 -5.39 2.50
C VAL A 35 -4.85 -5.86 1.57
N ILE A 36 -3.66 -5.32 1.75
CA ILE A 36 -2.46 -5.73 1.02
C ILE A 36 -1.71 -6.78 1.83
N LEU A 37 -1.59 -7.97 1.26
CA LEU A 37 -0.96 -9.14 1.85
C LEU A 37 0.50 -9.26 1.42
N PHE A 38 1.30 -9.90 2.27
CA PHE A 38 2.57 -10.48 1.87
C PHE A 38 2.34 -11.88 1.31
N GLU A 39 3.26 -12.34 0.45
CA GLU A 39 3.17 -13.65 -0.19
C GLU A 39 3.03 -14.80 0.81
N ASP A 40 3.85 -14.83 1.87
CA ASP A 40 3.76 -15.86 2.93
C ASP A 40 2.36 -15.90 3.57
N THR A 41 1.73 -14.75 3.81
CA THR A 41 0.37 -14.72 4.37
C THR A 41 -0.68 -15.18 3.37
N LEU A 42 -0.55 -14.81 2.09
CA LEU A 42 -1.45 -15.32 1.05
C LEU A 42 -1.41 -16.85 0.95
N ARG A 43 -0.23 -17.46 1.18
CA ARG A 43 -0.04 -18.92 1.16
C ARG A 43 -0.56 -19.64 2.41
N ARG A 44 -0.89 -18.91 3.48
CA ARG A 44 -1.33 -19.48 4.75
C ARG A 44 -2.84 -19.32 4.94
N ASP A 45 -3.35 -20.12 5.87
CA ASP A 45 -4.76 -20.13 6.20
C ASP A 45 -5.08 -19.26 7.42
N VAL A 46 -6.27 -18.67 7.40
CA VAL A 46 -6.93 -18.00 8.51
C VAL A 46 -8.27 -18.70 8.71
N GLU A 47 -8.51 -19.20 9.93
CA GLU A 47 -9.73 -19.95 10.29
C GLU A 47 -10.06 -21.09 9.30
N GLY A 48 -9.02 -21.79 8.81
CA GLY A 48 -9.16 -22.96 7.92
C GLY A 48 -9.44 -22.64 6.45
N GLN A 49 -9.33 -21.37 6.05
CA GLN A 49 -9.46 -20.92 4.65
C GLN A 49 -8.18 -20.20 4.22
N HIS A 50 -7.80 -20.30 2.95
CA HIS A 50 -6.72 -19.47 2.41
C HIS A 50 -6.99 -17.99 2.68
N THR A 51 -5.96 -17.23 3.07
CA THR A 51 -6.17 -15.86 3.57
C THR A 51 -6.90 -14.95 2.57
N GLY A 52 -6.66 -15.10 1.26
CA GLY A 52 -7.39 -14.37 0.23
C GLY A 52 -8.90 -14.71 0.24
N ASP A 53 -9.23 -15.99 0.34
CA ASP A 53 -10.61 -16.47 0.42
C ASP A 53 -11.31 -16.01 1.71
N TYR A 54 -10.61 -16.02 2.85
CA TYR A 54 -11.16 -15.52 4.11
C TYR A 54 -11.50 -14.03 4.02
N LEU A 55 -10.58 -13.21 3.50
CA LEU A 55 -10.81 -11.79 3.29
C LEU A 55 -12.02 -11.54 2.40
N TRP A 56 -12.13 -12.26 1.28
CA TRP A 56 -13.20 -12.05 0.31
C TRP A 56 -14.56 -12.60 0.78
N ASN A 57 -14.60 -13.87 1.19
CA ASN A 57 -15.86 -14.58 1.48
C ASN A 57 -16.41 -14.26 2.87
N VAL A 58 -15.55 -14.07 3.87
CA VAL A 58 -15.95 -13.84 5.26
C VAL A 58 -15.96 -12.36 5.59
N LYS A 59 -14.84 -11.67 5.36
CA LYS A 59 -14.71 -10.26 5.73
C LYS A 59 -15.29 -9.30 4.68
N GLN A 60 -15.47 -9.77 3.43
CA GLN A 60 -15.88 -8.97 2.29
C GLN A 60 -14.95 -7.77 2.02
N ILE A 61 -13.65 -8.01 2.17
CA ILE A 61 -12.56 -7.05 1.99
C ILE A 61 -11.72 -7.50 0.81
N VAL A 62 -11.39 -6.57 -0.09
CA VAL A 62 -10.65 -6.86 -1.34
C VAL A 62 -9.18 -7.20 -1.04
N PRO A 63 -8.69 -8.41 -1.37
CA PRO A 63 -7.29 -8.75 -1.13
C PRO A 63 -6.38 -8.25 -2.28
N PHE A 64 -5.22 -7.73 -1.90
CA PHE A 64 -4.12 -7.34 -2.80
C PHE A 64 -2.85 -8.08 -2.41
N LEU A 65 -1.91 -8.26 -3.34
CA LEU A 65 -0.62 -8.89 -3.08
C LEU A 65 0.55 -7.92 -3.27
N LYS A 66 1.39 -7.76 -2.25
CA LYS A 66 2.70 -7.11 -2.41
C LYS A 66 3.61 -7.99 -3.28
N ILE A 67 4.14 -7.44 -4.37
CA ILE A 67 4.97 -8.20 -5.33
C ILE A 67 6.44 -7.76 -5.40
N ASP A 68 6.80 -6.56 -4.94
CA ASP A 68 8.19 -6.09 -4.96
C ASP A 68 9.13 -6.92 -4.05
N GLU A 69 10.35 -7.13 -4.53
CA GLU A 69 11.44 -7.85 -3.83
C GLU A 69 12.34 -6.90 -3.02
N GLY A 70 11.81 -5.72 -2.67
CA GLY A 70 12.54 -4.65 -2.03
C GLY A 70 13.27 -3.75 -3.01
N LEU A 71 14.18 -2.94 -2.46
CA LEU A 71 14.79 -1.80 -3.13
C LEU A 71 16.22 -2.11 -3.59
N ALA A 72 16.59 -1.58 -4.76
CA ALA A 72 17.96 -1.51 -5.22
C ALA A 72 18.77 -0.50 -4.39
N GLU A 73 20.08 -0.45 -4.64
CA GLU A 73 20.94 0.58 -4.06
C GLU A 73 20.49 1.97 -4.50
N GLN A 74 20.73 2.95 -3.63
CA GLN A 74 20.37 4.32 -3.92
C GLN A 74 21.28 4.86 -5.03
N ASN A 75 20.66 5.40 -6.07
CA ASN A 75 21.33 6.08 -7.17
C ASN A 75 20.46 7.25 -7.63
N ASP A 76 21.08 8.36 -8.05
CA ASP A 76 20.37 9.57 -8.51
C ASP A 76 19.26 10.05 -7.57
N GLY A 77 19.51 9.98 -6.25
CA GLY A 77 18.55 10.44 -5.25
C GLY A 77 17.30 9.55 -5.10
N VAL A 78 17.28 8.35 -5.68
CA VAL A 78 16.15 7.42 -5.62
C VAL A 78 16.59 5.99 -5.34
N GLN A 79 15.65 5.12 -5.00
CA GLN A 79 15.83 3.67 -4.92
C GLN A 79 14.76 2.98 -5.76
N LEU A 80 15.18 2.46 -6.91
CA LEU A 80 14.37 1.61 -7.77
C LEU A 80 14.02 0.30 -7.05
N MET A 81 13.01 -0.41 -7.58
CA MET A 81 12.75 -1.78 -7.19
C MET A 81 13.88 -2.69 -7.66
N LYS A 82 14.21 -3.72 -6.88
CA LYS A 82 15.07 -4.81 -7.35
C LYS A 82 14.42 -5.52 -8.55
N PRO A 83 15.23 -6.13 -9.45
CA PRO A 83 14.69 -6.99 -10.50
C PRO A 83 13.76 -8.07 -9.92
N MET A 84 12.65 -8.32 -10.61
CA MET A 84 11.63 -9.30 -10.21
C MET A 84 11.56 -10.45 -11.23
N PRO A 85 12.57 -11.33 -11.30
CA PRO A 85 12.60 -12.42 -12.29
C PRO A 85 11.44 -13.43 -12.12
N GLN A 86 10.90 -13.55 -10.90
CA GLN A 86 9.80 -14.44 -10.55
C GLN A 86 8.43 -13.74 -10.55
N LEU A 87 8.31 -12.56 -11.19
CA LEU A 87 7.05 -11.83 -11.23
C LEU A 87 5.89 -12.68 -11.76
N ASP A 88 6.10 -13.41 -12.86
CA ASP A 88 5.04 -14.18 -13.51
C ASP A 88 4.52 -15.30 -12.59
N ASP A 89 5.39 -15.94 -11.81
CA ASP A 89 5.00 -16.94 -10.80
C ASP A 89 4.18 -16.32 -9.66
N LYS A 90 4.54 -15.11 -9.20
CA LYS A 90 3.78 -14.38 -8.18
C LYS A 90 2.40 -13.95 -8.69
N LEU A 91 2.30 -13.51 -9.95
CA LEU A 91 1.01 -13.17 -10.56
C LEU A 91 0.14 -14.42 -10.76
N ALA A 92 0.73 -15.55 -11.14
CA ALA A 92 0.03 -16.83 -11.22
C ALA A 92 -0.47 -17.30 -9.85
N LEU A 93 0.30 -17.09 -8.78
CA LEU A 93 -0.14 -17.35 -7.40
C LEU A 93 -1.33 -16.45 -7.02
N ALA A 94 -1.22 -15.15 -7.26
CA ALA A 94 -2.28 -14.19 -6.96
C ALA A 94 -3.61 -14.59 -7.61
N LYS A 95 -3.57 -14.99 -8.88
CA LYS A 95 -4.75 -15.38 -9.66
C LYS A 95 -5.40 -16.71 -9.23
N LYS A 96 -4.77 -17.51 -8.37
CA LYS A 96 -5.36 -18.73 -7.80
C LYS A 96 -6.28 -18.45 -6.61
N GLN A 97 -6.27 -17.23 -6.10
CA GLN A 97 -7.08 -16.74 -5.00
C GLN A 97 -7.86 -15.49 -5.47
N PRO A 98 -8.84 -14.98 -4.71
CA PRO A 98 -9.61 -13.80 -5.09
C PRO A 98 -8.83 -12.48 -4.99
N VAL A 99 -7.51 -12.51 -5.24
CA VAL A 99 -6.65 -11.32 -5.27
C VAL A 99 -7.08 -10.44 -6.44
N PHE A 100 -7.46 -9.21 -6.13
CA PHE A 100 -7.92 -8.23 -7.11
C PHE A 100 -6.77 -7.49 -7.79
N GLY A 101 -5.70 -7.25 -7.03
CA GLY A 101 -4.61 -6.40 -7.48
C GLY A 101 -3.30 -6.66 -6.76
N THR A 102 -2.28 -5.92 -7.15
CA THR A 102 -0.95 -6.01 -6.56
C THR A 102 -0.48 -4.66 -6.06
N LYS A 103 0.65 -4.64 -5.37
CA LYS A 103 1.30 -3.42 -4.88
C LYS A 103 2.81 -3.55 -4.97
N MET A 104 3.49 -2.52 -5.45
CA MET A 104 4.96 -2.50 -5.53
C MET A 104 5.56 -1.14 -5.12
N ARG A 105 6.63 -1.16 -4.31
CA ARG A 105 7.23 0.03 -3.69
C ARG A 105 8.55 0.43 -4.32
N SER A 106 8.70 1.72 -4.60
CA SER A 106 10.01 2.36 -4.80
C SER A 106 10.11 3.61 -3.93
N VAL A 107 11.30 4.22 -3.82
CA VAL A 107 11.53 5.37 -2.91
C VAL A 107 12.27 6.50 -3.60
N ILE A 108 11.86 7.74 -3.32
CA ILE A 108 12.45 9.00 -3.76
C ILE A 108 13.00 9.72 -2.53
N HIS A 109 14.28 10.05 -2.54
CA HIS A 109 14.99 10.70 -1.42
C HIS A 109 15.32 12.17 -1.69
N LEU A 110 15.48 12.56 -2.95
CA LEU A 110 15.86 13.91 -3.38
C LEU A 110 15.02 14.35 -4.59
N ALA A 111 14.95 15.67 -4.84
CA ALA A 111 14.30 16.24 -6.02
C ALA A 111 15.18 16.10 -7.28
N ASN A 112 15.48 14.86 -7.66
CA ASN A 112 16.26 14.53 -8.85
C ASN A 112 15.33 14.08 -9.98
N GLU A 113 15.20 14.91 -11.01
CA GLU A 113 14.31 14.65 -12.16
C GLU A 113 14.60 13.32 -12.86
N LEU A 114 15.88 13.02 -13.13
CA LEU A 114 16.27 11.76 -13.79
C LEU A 114 15.93 10.54 -12.95
N GLY A 115 16.19 10.59 -11.64
CA GLY A 115 15.86 9.51 -10.73
C GLY A 115 14.35 9.29 -10.59
N ILE A 116 13.58 10.39 -10.49
CA ILE A 116 12.12 10.33 -10.35
C ILE A 116 11.48 9.81 -11.65
N ASP A 117 11.94 10.24 -12.82
CA ASP A 117 11.51 9.69 -14.11
C ASP A 117 11.80 8.19 -14.18
N ALA A 118 12.99 7.74 -13.77
CA ALA A 118 13.34 6.32 -13.74
C ALA A 118 12.44 5.50 -12.80
N ILE A 119 12.08 6.05 -11.64
CA ILE A 119 11.14 5.44 -10.70
C ILE A 119 9.76 5.25 -11.35
N VAL A 120 9.24 6.31 -11.96
CA VAL A 120 7.91 6.31 -12.56
C VAL A 120 7.87 5.41 -13.78
N ASP A 121 8.89 5.44 -14.63
CA ASP A 121 9.02 4.55 -15.78
C ASP A 121 9.04 3.08 -15.36
N GLN A 122 9.87 2.71 -14.37
CA GLN A 122 9.95 1.34 -13.86
C GLN A 122 8.60 0.88 -13.28
N GLN A 123 7.96 1.73 -12.46
CA GLN A 123 6.66 1.43 -11.87
C GLN A 123 5.59 1.19 -12.94
N PHE A 124 5.51 2.04 -13.96
CA PHE A 124 4.51 1.87 -15.02
C PHE A 124 4.82 0.71 -15.96
N GLU A 125 6.09 0.38 -16.21
CA GLU A 125 6.47 -0.82 -16.96
C GLU A 125 5.93 -2.09 -16.28
N PHE A 126 6.20 -2.27 -14.99
CA PHE A 126 5.65 -3.38 -14.23
C PHE A 126 4.13 -3.29 -14.11
N GLY A 127 3.57 -2.09 -13.96
CA GLY A 127 2.14 -1.85 -13.86
C GLY A 127 1.40 -2.37 -15.10
N LYS A 128 1.90 -2.08 -16.29
CA LYS A 128 1.35 -2.59 -17.56
C LYS A 128 1.41 -4.11 -17.64
N ARG A 129 2.54 -4.72 -17.24
CA ARG A 129 2.68 -6.19 -17.19
C ARG A 129 1.67 -6.83 -16.25
N ILE A 130 1.45 -6.24 -15.07
CA ILE A 130 0.47 -6.70 -14.10
C ILE A 130 -0.95 -6.56 -14.64
N ALA A 131 -1.29 -5.38 -15.18
CA ALA A 131 -2.61 -5.10 -15.75
C ALA A 131 -2.97 -6.07 -16.88
N ALA A 132 -2.01 -6.45 -17.72
CA ALA A 132 -2.19 -7.44 -18.79
C ALA A 132 -2.62 -8.83 -18.28
N THR A 133 -2.43 -9.14 -16.99
CA THR A 133 -2.90 -10.40 -16.38
C THR A 133 -4.34 -10.32 -15.85
N GLY A 134 -4.95 -9.13 -15.84
CA GLY A 134 -6.26 -8.84 -15.27
C GLY A 134 -6.23 -8.37 -13.81
N LEU A 135 -5.05 -8.20 -13.21
CA LEU A 135 -4.86 -7.68 -11.85
C LEU A 135 -4.66 -6.17 -11.88
N VAL A 136 -5.19 -5.44 -10.89
CA VAL A 136 -4.98 -3.98 -10.78
C VAL A 136 -3.66 -3.67 -10.07
N PRO A 137 -2.68 -2.98 -10.70
CA PRO A 137 -1.45 -2.58 -10.03
C PRO A 137 -1.66 -1.32 -9.16
N ILE A 138 -1.19 -1.37 -7.91
CA ILE A 138 -0.94 -0.19 -7.09
C ILE A 138 0.51 0.26 -7.30
N ILE A 139 0.67 1.41 -7.96
CA ILE A 139 1.93 2.11 -8.18
C ILE A 139 2.29 2.88 -6.91
N GLU A 140 3.43 2.59 -6.26
CA GLU A 140 3.84 3.26 -5.01
C GLU A 140 5.27 3.86 -5.09
N PRO A 141 5.42 5.01 -5.77
CA PRO A 141 6.63 5.83 -5.69
C PRO A 141 6.58 6.70 -4.43
N GLU A 142 7.16 6.20 -3.33
CA GLU A 142 7.16 6.90 -2.05
C GLU A 142 8.21 8.01 -2.03
N VAL A 143 7.79 9.27 -1.82
CA VAL A 143 8.72 10.35 -1.43
C VAL A 143 8.98 10.24 0.08
N ASP A 144 10.24 10.13 0.50
CA ASP A 144 10.60 10.08 1.93
C ASP A 144 10.16 11.39 2.61
N ILE A 145 9.43 11.29 3.71
CA ILE A 145 8.94 12.43 4.49
C ILE A 145 10.07 13.29 5.08
N ARG A 146 11.31 12.79 5.08
CA ARG A 146 12.53 13.48 5.51
C ARG A 146 13.31 14.10 4.36
N CYS A 147 12.82 14.03 3.12
CA CYS A 147 13.40 14.74 2.00
C CYS A 147 13.36 16.25 2.28
N ASN A 148 14.52 16.91 2.30
CA ASN A 148 14.61 18.36 2.53
C ASN A 148 13.96 19.17 1.40
N GLU A 149 13.81 18.56 0.23
CA GLU A 149 13.25 19.14 -1.00
C GLU A 149 11.91 18.47 -1.34
N LYS A 150 11.18 17.96 -0.33
CA LYS A 150 9.99 17.12 -0.51
C LYS A 150 8.96 17.72 -1.46
N ALA A 151 8.62 19.01 -1.31
CA ALA A 151 7.67 19.67 -2.20
C ALA A 151 8.13 19.66 -3.68
N GLN A 152 9.42 19.95 -3.93
CA GLN A 152 9.98 19.91 -5.28
C GLN A 152 10.02 18.49 -5.84
N ALA A 153 10.37 17.49 -5.02
CA ALA A 153 10.34 16.09 -5.43
C ALA A 153 8.91 15.62 -5.77
N GLU A 154 7.91 16.10 -5.02
CA GLU A 154 6.50 15.81 -5.26
C GLU A 154 5.97 16.48 -6.54
N GLU A 155 6.37 17.72 -6.84
CA GLU A 155 6.06 18.38 -8.11
C GLU A 155 6.63 17.64 -9.32
N LEU A 156 7.89 17.20 -9.23
CA LEU A 156 8.52 16.37 -10.27
C LEU A 156 7.81 15.02 -10.42
N LEU A 157 7.49 14.37 -9.31
CA LEU A 157 6.75 13.11 -9.30
C LEU A 157 5.37 13.27 -9.92
N HIS A 158 4.65 14.33 -9.56
CA HIS A 158 3.33 14.65 -10.11
C HIS A 158 3.38 14.78 -11.64
N ALA A 159 4.31 15.59 -12.17
CA ALA A 159 4.48 15.77 -13.60
C ALA A 159 4.79 14.45 -14.32
N ALA A 160 5.68 13.63 -13.75
CA ALA A 160 6.04 12.33 -14.31
C ALA A 160 4.85 11.34 -14.30
N LEU A 161 4.06 11.33 -13.22
CA LEU A 161 2.86 10.50 -13.09
C LEU A 161 1.82 10.85 -14.15
N ILE A 162 1.45 12.13 -14.31
CA ILE A 162 0.48 12.57 -15.32
C ILE A 162 0.94 12.15 -16.72
N LYS A 163 2.22 12.40 -17.05
CA LYS A 163 2.80 12.01 -18.34
C LYS A 163 2.68 10.49 -18.62
N GLN A 164 2.85 9.63 -17.62
CA GLN A 164 2.67 8.18 -17.81
C GLN A 164 1.19 7.77 -17.85
N LEU A 165 0.34 8.39 -17.04
CA LEU A 165 -1.11 8.16 -17.03
C LEU A 165 -1.74 8.48 -18.39
N ASP A 166 -1.37 9.60 -19.01
CA ASP A 166 -1.83 10.03 -20.33
C ASP A 166 -1.39 9.07 -21.46
N ARG A 167 -0.36 8.25 -21.21
CA ARG A 167 0.17 7.26 -22.15
C ARG A 167 -0.42 5.86 -21.97
N LEU A 168 -1.22 5.63 -20.92
CA LEU A 168 -1.90 4.37 -20.75
C LEU A 168 -2.97 4.19 -21.83
N ASP A 169 -3.11 2.97 -22.33
CA ASP A 169 -4.25 2.64 -23.18
C ASP A 169 -5.56 2.74 -22.38
N THR A 170 -6.68 2.88 -23.08
CA THR A 170 -8.00 3.09 -22.46
C THR A 170 -8.48 1.96 -21.56
N ASN A 171 -7.91 0.75 -21.70
CA ASN A 171 -8.29 -0.44 -20.95
C ASN A 171 -7.39 -0.68 -19.74
N THR A 172 -6.20 -0.08 -19.70
CA THR A 172 -5.31 -0.15 -18.55
C THR A 172 -5.81 0.77 -17.43
N ARG A 173 -6.05 0.16 -16.28
CA ARG A 173 -6.43 0.85 -15.05
C ARG A 173 -5.41 0.59 -13.97
N VAL A 174 -5.07 1.64 -13.22
CA VAL A 174 -4.10 1.58 -12.13
C VAL A 174 -4.69 2.19 -10.86
N MET A 175 -4.07 1.88 -9.73
CA MET A 175 -4.22 2.62 -8.49
C MET A 175 -2.89 3.28 -8.16
N LEU A 176 -2.93 4.43 -7.48
CA LEU A 176 -1.73 5.11 -7.01
C LEU A 176 -1.68 5.07 -5.50
N LYS A 177 -0.52 4.80 -4.93
CA LYS A 177 -0.26 4.94 -3.50
C LYS A 177 0.86 5.95 -3.28
N LEU A 178 0.51 7.12 -2.77
CA LEU A 178 1.42 8.27 -2.75
C LEU A 178 1.67 8.72 -1.31
N THR A 179 2.83 9.35 -1.08
CA THR A 179 3.10 10.07 0.16
C THR A 179 2.12 11.23 0.30
N LEU A 180 1.66 11.50 1.52
CA LEU A 180 0.84 12.68 1.82
C LEU A 180 1.64 13.96 1.46
N PRO A 181 1.16 14.78 0.50
CA PRO A 181 1.95 15.86 -0.07
C PRO A 181 2.15 17.03 0.91
N GLU A 182 3.13 17.89 0.64
CA GLU A 182 3.26 19.19 1.31
C GLU A 182 2.18 20.18 0.83
N GLN A 183 1.87 20.16 -0.47
CA GLN A 183 0.79 20.95 -1.04
C GLN A 183 -0.54 20.16 -0.96
N ASP A 184 -1.51 20.73 -0.25
CA ASP A 184 -2.87 20.19 -0.21
C ASP A 184 -3.42 20.02 -1.64
N ASN A 185 -3.98 18.85 -1.95
CA ASN A 185 -4.54 18.50 -3.24
C ASN A 185 -3.57 18.50 -4.44
N LEU A 186 -2.26 18.38 -4.21
CA LEU A 186 -1.27 18.30 -5.29
C LEU A 186 -1.63 17.25 -6.38
N TYR A 187 -2.15 16.09 -5.96
CA TYR A 187 -2.47 14.97 -6.86
C TYR A 187 -3.95 14.91 -7.25
N LEU A 188 -4.71 16.01 -7.18
CA LEU A 188 -6.16 15.99 -7.47
C LEU A 188 -6.47 15.60 -8.92
N ASP A 189 -5.66 16.04 -9.87
CA ASP A 189 -5.78 15.64 -11.28
C ASP A 189 -5.46 14.14 -11.49
N CYS A 190 -4.52 13.56 -10.75
CA CYS A 190 -4.30 12.11 -10.71
C CYS A 190 -5.54 11.37 -10.17
N VAL A 191 -6.23 11.95 -9.18
CA VAL A 191 -7.48 11.38 -8.64
C VAL A 191 -8.61 11.41 -9.67
N GLU A 192 -8.68 12.47 -10.47
CA GLU A 192 -9.70 12.67 -11.50
C GLU A 192 -9.37 11.97 -12.84
N HIS A 193 -8.13 11.52 -13.00
CA HIS A 193 -7.65 10.91 -14.23
C HIS A 193 -8.40 9.60 -14.56
N PRO A 194 -8.92 9.41 -15.79
CA PRO A 194 -9.78 8.28 -16.14
C PRO A 194 -9.11 6.90 -16.01
N ALA A 195 -7.78 6.82 -16.11
CA ALA A 195 -7.03 5.59 -15.92
C ALA A 195 -6.82 5.20 -14.43
N VAL A 196 -7.12 6.10 -13.48
CA VAL A 196 -6.90 5.88 -12.05
C VAL A 196 -8.21 5.43 -11.40
N ILE A 197 -8.20 4.23 -10.80
CA ILE A 197 -9.34 3.71 -10.04
C ILE A 197 -9.46 4.43 -8.70
N LYS A 198 -8.32 4.61 -8.03
CA LYS A 198 -8.25 5.24 -6.71
C LYS A 198 -6.82 5.67 -6.40
N VAL A 199 -6.69 6.82 -5.75
CA VAL A 199 -5.47 7.22 -5.05
C VAL A 199 -5.62 6.90 -3.57
N VAL A 200 -4.61 6.23 -3.02
CA VAL A 200 -4.50 5.93 -1.60
C VAL A 200 -3.23 6.55 -1.02
N ALA A 201 -3.21 6.84 0.28
CA ALA A 201 -2.07 7.49 0.93
C ALA A 201 -1.29 6.52 1.81
N LEU A 202 0.05 6.53 1.72
CA LEU A 202 0.92 5.92 2.72
C LEU A 202 1.18 6.92 3.87
N SER A 203 1.38 6.42 5.09
CA SER A 203 1.72 7.29 6.24
C SER A 203 3.17 7.74 6.25
N GLY A 204 4.08 7.04 5.55
CA GLY A 204 5.46 7.49 5.28
C GLY A 204 6.38 7.59 6.49
N GLY A 205 5.90 7.28 7.70
CA GLY A 205 6.63 7.51 8.94
C GLY A 205 6.04 8.60 9.83
N TYR A 206 5.02 9.34 9.37
CA TYR A 206 4.21 10.18 10.23
C TYR A 206 3.50 9.32 11.29
N SER A 207 3.24 9.93 12.46
CA SER A 207 2.31 9.36 13.43
C SER A 207 0.91 9.23 12.80
N ARG A 208 0.06 8.35 13.34
CA ARG A 208 -1.34 8.24 12.88
C ARG A 208 -2.05 9.60 12.89
N GLU A 209 -1.89 10.38 13.97
CA GLU A 209 -2.52 11.70 14.09
C GLU A 209 -2.09 12.68 12.99
N GLU A 210 -0.78 12.77 12.71
CA GLU A 210 -0.27 13.66 11.67
C GLU A 210 -0.67 13.18 10.26
N ALA A 211 -0.63 11.86 10.03
CA ALA A 211 -1.06 11.27 8.77
C ALA A 211 -2.56 11.53 8.52
N ASP A 212 -3.40 11.35 9.54
CA ASP A 212 -4.84 11.63 9.48
C ASP A 212 -5.10 13.12 9.24
N ARG A 213 -4.37 14.02 9.92
CA ARG A 213 -4.49 15.48 9.73
C ARG A 213 -4.17 15.89 8.29
N ARG A 214 -3.09 15.34 7.72
CA ARG A 214 -2.70 15.60 6.32
C ARG A 214 -3.66 14.97 5.33
N LEU A 215 -4.15 13.77 5.60
CA LEU A 215 -5.10 13.04 4.74
C LEU A 215 -6.42 13.80 4.58
N ARG A 216 -6.94 14.42 5.65
CA ARG A 216 -8.17 15.23 5.61
C ARG A 216 -8.12 16.41 4.64
N LYS A 217 -6.92 16.80 4.20
CA LYS A 217 -6.70 17.90 3.26
C LYS A 217 -6.62 17.43 1.81
N GLN A 218 -6.72 16.12 1.56
CA GLN A 218 -6.60 15.49 0.25
C GLN A 218 -7.97 14.99 -0.21
N ALA A 219 -8.61 15.76 -1.08
CA ALA A 219 -9.91 15.42 -1.62
C ALA A 219 -9.85 14.06 -2.32
N ASN A 220 -10.81 13.19 -2.01
CA ASN A 220 -10.98 11.88 -2.65
C ASN A 220 -9.85 10.87 -2.46
N VAL A 221 -8.87 11.13 -1.59
CA VAL A 221 -7.81 10.18 -1.22
C VAL A 221 -8.19 9.43 0.05
N VAL A 222 -7.89 8.13 0.12
CA VAL A 222 -8.16 7.30 1.31
C VAL A 222 -6.86 6.69 1.84
N ALA A 223 -6.82 6.31 3.12
CA ALA A 223 -5.60 5.75 3.70
C ALA A 223 -5.26 4.34 3.18
N SER A 224 -3.96 4.06 3.10
CA SER A 224 -3.37 2.72 2.96
C SER A 224 -2.21 2.58 3.94
N PHE A 225 -2.55 2.58 5.23
CA PHE A 225 -1.58 2.59 6.33
C PHE A 225 -1.23 1.19 6.81
N SER A 226 0.04 1.00 7.20
CA SER A 226 0.52 -0.22 7.88
C SER A 226 0.90 0.11 9.32
N ARG A 227 2.11 0.65 9.55
CA ARG A 227 2.62 0.98 10.89
C ARG A 227 1.68 1.91 11.65
N ALA A 228 1.15 2.95 11.01
CA ALA A 228 0.22 3.89 11.66
C ALA A 228 -1.10 3.24 12.12
N LEU A 229 -1.55 2.16 11.45
CA LEU A 229 -2.71 1.37 11.91
C LEU A 229 -2.35 0.52 13.14
N LEU A 230 -1.15 -0.06 13.17
CA LEU A 230 -0.77 -1.10 14.14
C LEU A 230 0.06 -0.60 15.33
N GLN A 231 0.45 0.68 15.35
CA GLN A 231 1.43 1.24 16.31
C GLN A 231 1.06 1.07 17.79
N ASP A 232 -0.23 0.93 18.11
CA ASP A 232 -0.74 0.79 19.48
C ASP A 232 -1.06 -0.66 19.87
N LEU A 233 -0.85 -1.61 18.94
CA LEU A 233 -1.10 -3.02 19.18
C LEU A 233 0.12 -3.67 19.81
N ARG A 234 -0.11 -4.59 20.76
CA ARG A 234 0.93 -5.34 21.47
C ARG A 234 0.53 -6.80 21.64
N ALA A 235 1.51 -7.67 21.75
CA ALA A 235 1.28 -9.11 21.90
C ALA A 235 0.62 -9.46 23.25
N ASP A 236 0.96 -8.72 24.31
CA ASP A 236 0.53 -8.92 25.70
C ASP A 236 -0.84 -8.31 26.04
N GLN A 237 -1.43 -7.52 25.14
CA GLN A 237 -2.80 -7.02 25.29
C GLN A 237 -3.79 -8.19 25.39
N SER A 238 -4.77 -8.08 26.29
CA SER A 238 -5.95 -8.93 26.25
C SER A 238 -6.68 -8.78 24.91
N GLN A 239 -7.50 -9.76 24.54
CA GLN A 239 -8.26 -9.67 23.28
C GLN A 239 -9.15 -8.43 23.23
N GLN A 240 -9.78 -8.07 24.36
CA GLN A 240 -10.62 -6.88 24.44
C GLN A 240 -9.84 -5.57 24.28
N GLU A 241 -8.66 -5.46 24.88
CA GLU A 241 -7.80 -4.26 24.73
C GLU A 241 -7.29 -4.13 23.31
N PHE A 242 -6.88 -5.24 22.70
CA PHE A 242 -6.42 -5.29 21.32
C PHE A 242 -7.52 -4.84 20.36
N ASP A 243 -8.73 -5.42 20.47
CA ASP A 243 -9.85 -5.07 19.59
C ASP A 243 -10.26 -3.60 19.73
N LYS A 244 -10.27 -3.05 20.96
CA LYS A 244 -10.54 -1.63 21.21
C LYS A 244 -9.44 -0.71 20.68
N ALA A 245 -8.17 -1.12 20.75
CA ALA A 245 -7.06 -0.33 20.21
C ALA A 245 -7.12 -0.30 18.68
N LEU A 246 -7.36 -1.45 18.06
CA LEU A 246 -7.53 -1.57 16.61
C LEU A 246 -8.75 -0.78 16.12
N ASP A 247 -9.89 -0.90 16.81
CA ASP A 247 -11.12 -0.18 16.47
C ASP A 247 -10.92 1.34 16.44
N ARG A 248 -10.33 1.91 17.50
CA ARG A 248 -10.01 3.34 17.58
C ARG A 248 -9.07 3.79 16.47
N ALA A 249 -8.09 2.95 16.12
CA ALA A 249 -7.18 3.25 15.02
C ALA A 249 -7.92 3.27 13.67
N ILE A 250 -8.77 2.26 13.42
CA ILE A 250 -9.59 2.16 12.21
C ILE A 250 -10.56 3.33 12.10
N GLU A 251 -11.25 3.69 13.19
CA GLU A 251 -12.20 4.81 13.24
C GLU A 251 -11.52 6.14 12.87
N SER A 252 -10.40 6.49 13.51
CA SER A 252 -9.66 7.73 13.22
C SER A 252 -9.23 7.83 11.75
N ILE A 253 -8.72 6.72 11.21
CA ILE A 253 -8.24 6.62 9.81
C ILE A 253 -9.42 6.68 8.83
N PHE A 254 -10.52 6.01 9.17
CA PHE A 254 -11.74 6.03 8.37
C PHE A 254 -12.32 7.45 8.29
N ASP A 255 -12.46 8.13 9.42
CA ASP A 255 -12.95 9.51 9.48
C ASP A 255 -12.05 10.46 8.67
N ALA A 256 -10.73 10.28 8.75
CA ALA A 256 -9.79 11.04 7.93
C ALA A 256 -9.96 10.76 6.43
N SER A 257 -10.18 9.49 6.05
CA SER A 257 -10.40 9.05 4.67
C SER A 257 -11.76 9.48 4.10
N MET A 258 -12.74 9.70 4.96
CA MET A 258 -14.09 10.11 4.62
C MET A 258 -14.35 11.61 4.77
N SER A 259 -13.36 12.37 5.26
CA SER A 259 -13.53 13.80 5.52
C SER A 259 -13.98 14.55 4.25
N PRO A 260 -14.94 15.47 4.38
CA PRO A 260 -15.64 16.05 3.25
C PRO A 260 -14.71 16.84 2.32
N ARG A 261 -15.02 16.70 1.03
CA ARG A 261 -14.29 17.17 -0.15
C ARG A 261 -14.52 18.65 -0.40
#